data_AF-A0A1S6JKR5-F1
#
_entry.id   AF-A0A1S6JKR5-F1
#
_cell.length_a   1.000
_cell.length_b   1.000
_cell.length_c   1.000
_cell.angle_alpha   90.00
_cell.angle_beta   90.00
_cell.angle_gamma   90.00
#
_symmetry.space_group_name_H-M   'P 1'
#
loop_
_entity.id
_entity.type
_entity.pdbx_description
1 polymer ?
#
loop_
_entity_poly.entity_id
_entity_poly.type
_entity_poly.pdbx_seq_one_letter_code
_entity_poly.pdbx_strand_id
1 'polypeptide(L)'
;MPFNDEEIEELKRLHTEGLGRNAIAREMGRSLRGVSVHAERLGLTFDRTMTAVATQAKVTDAKARRAAIVQRLYARTERLLDQLEGADDGRFKFTTSTVNGIETESLDHVPGQEEKALSGAITQYMNQAVKLEQLDGDPGVEAARSMLGSLAEGLNKLAGLDGGGDDSEEG
;
A
#
# COMPACT_ATOMS: atom_id res chain seq x y z
N MET A 1 32.22 -8.94 13.46
CA MET A 1 33.58 -9.46 13.27
C MET A 1 34.41 -8.33 12.70
N PRO A 2 35.58 -8.00 13.28
CA PRO A 2 36.45 -6.96 12.74
C PRO A 2 37.00 -7.38 11.38
N PHE A 3 37.15 -6.42 10.47
CA PHE A 3 37.92 -6.60 9.23
C PHE A 3 39.42 -6.53 9.56
N ASN A 4 40.22 -7.35 8.90
CA ASN A 4 41.69 -7.20 8.91
C ASN A 4 42.13 -6.16 7.86
N ASP A 5 43.42 -5.83 7.84
CA ASP A 5 43.95 -4.79 6.94
C ASP A 5 43.84 -5.17 5.46
N GLU A 6 44.01 -6.46 5.13
CA GLU A 6 43.83 -6.98 3.77
C GLU A 6 42.39 -6.81 3.28
N GLU A 7 41.40 -7.08 4.15
CA GLU A 7 39.99 -6.89 3.86
C GLU A 7 39.62 -5.40 3.73
N ILE A 8 40.33 -4.51 4.44
CA ILE A 8 40.13 -3.07 4.31
C ILE A 8 40.63 -2.58 2.95
N GLU A 9 41.80 -3.03 2.51
CA GLU A 9 42.33 -2.67 1.17
C GLU A 9 41.47 -3.27 0.06
N GLU A 10 41.02 -4.50 0.22
CA GLU A 10 40.11 -5.14 -0.73
C GLU A 10 38.76 -4.40 -0.83
N LEU A 11 38.20 -3.97 0.31
CA LEU A 11 36.98 -3.15 0.33
C LEU A 11 37.16 -1.82 -0.42
N LYS A 12 38.29 -1.14 -0.27
CA LYS A 12 38.60 0.10 -1.01
C LYS A 12 38.75 -0.16 -2.50
N ARG A 13 39.45 -1.24 -2.88
CA ARG A 13 39.65 -1.63 -4.27
C ARG A 13 38.31 -1.88 -4.96
N LEU A 14 37.48 -2.75 -4.38
CA LEU A 14 36.16 -3.08 -4.93
C LEU A 14 35.22 -1.87 -4.97
N HIS A 15 35.31 -0.97 -4.00
CA HIS A 15 34.55 0.30 -4.01
C HIS A 15 35.01 1.22 -5.15
N THR A 16 36.32 1.32 -5.39
CA THR A 16 36.91 2.14 -6.48
C THR A 16 36.56 1.56 -7.85
N GLU A 17 36.45 0.23 -7.97
CA GLU A 17 35.94 -0.47 -9.16
C GLU A 17 34.43 -0.23 -9.40
N GLY A 18 33.75 0.50 -8.50
CA GLY A 18 32.34 0.88 -8.64
C GLY A 18 31.36 -0.20 -8.19
N LEU A 19 31.80 -1.25 -7.50
CA LEU A 19 30.90 -2.29 -7.02
C LEU A 19 29.98 -1.76 -5.92
N GLY A 20 28.69 -2.07 -6.04
CA GLY A 20 27.71 -1.80 -4.99
C GLY A 20 27.92 -2.68 -3.76
N ARG A 21 27.52 -2.20 -2.59
CA ARG A 21 27.64 -2.89 -1.29
C ARG A 21 27.31 -4.39 -1.33
N ASN A 22 26.20 -4.76 -1.99
CA ASN A 22 25.75 -6.16 -2.03
C ASN A 22 26.67 -7.06 -2.86
N ALA A 23 27.31 -6.51 -3.90
CA ALA A 23 28.30 -7.23 -4.70
C ALA A 23 29.58 -7.43 -3.88
N ILE A 24 30.07 -6.38 -3.23
CA ILE A 24 31.25 -6.45 -2.33
C ILE A 24 31.05 -7.48 -1.21
N ALA A 25 29.88 -7.50 -0.58
CA ALA A 25 29.58 -8.46 0.47
C ALA A 25 29.61 -9.92 -0.03
N ARG A 26 29.15 -10.18 -1.26
CA ARG A 26 29.24 -11.50 -1.88
C ARG A 26 30.68 -11.87 -2.22
N GLU A 27 31.43 -10.93 -2.79
CA GLU A 27 32.81 -11.12 -3.20
C GLU A 27 33.71 -11.45 -2.00
N MET A 28 33.58 -10.68 -0.92
CA MET A 28 34.38 -10.84 0.29
C MET A 28 33.85 -11.94 1.23
N GLY A 29 32.70 -12.55 0.94
CA GLY A 29 32.02 -13.47 1.86
C GLY A 29 31.64 -12.85 3.21
N ARG A 30 31.39 -11.52 3.24
CA ARG A 30 31.09 -10.76 4.46
C ARG A 30 29.63 -10.36 4.54
N SER A 31 29.14 -10.11 5.75
CA SER A 31 27.77 -9.64 5.94
C SER A 31 27.60 -8.21 5.41
N LEU A 32 26.42 -7.91 4.87
CA LEU A 32 26.06 -6.56 4.39
C LEU A 32 26.27 -5.48 5.46
N ARG A 33 26.00 -5.82 6.72
CA ARG A 33 26.20 -4.93 7.87
C ARG A 33 27.68 -4.68 8.13
N GLY A 34 28.52 -5.72 8.04
CA GLY A 34 29.97 -5.58 8.18
C GLY A 34 30.54 -4.63 7.13
N VAL A 35 30.23 -4.87 5.85
CA VAL A 35 30.67 -4.01 4.75
C VAL A 35 30.19 -2.56 4.93
N SER A 36 28.93 -2.35 5.34
CA SER A 36 28.41 -0.98 5.57
C SER A 36 29.15 -0.23 6.68
N VAL A 37 29.33 -0.88 7.83
CA VAL A 37 29.98 -0.26 9.00
C VAL A 37 31.45 0.07 8.70
N HIS A 38 32.15 -0.82 8.01
CA HIS A 38 33.55 -0.59 7.65
C HIS A 38 33.70 0.45 6.53
N ALA A 39 32.83 0.44 5.52
CA ALA A 39 32.80 1.47 4.49
C ALA A 39 32.53 2.87 5.08
N GLU A 40 31.59 2.97 6.02
CA GLU A 40 31.28 4.23 6.73
C GLU A 40 32.48 4.74 7.55
N ARG A 41 33.17 3.84 8.27
CA ARG A 41 34.41 4.19 8.99
C ARG A 41 35.53 4.68 8.07
N LEU A 42 35.53 4.24 6.81
CA LEU A 42 36.50 4.64 5.79
C LEU A 42 36.03 5.87 4.98
N GLY A 43 34.84 6.41 5.25
CA GLY A 43 34.26 7.52 4.49
C GLY A 43 33.80 7.16 3.08
N LEU A 44 33.67 5.87 2.77
CA LEU A 44 33.25 5.38 1.46
C LEU A 44 31.72 5.48 1.33
N THR A 45 31.26 6.12 0.26
CA THR A 45 29.83 6.24 -0.03
C THR A 45 29.46 5.39 -1.24
N PHE A 46 28.41 4.58 -1.13
CA PHE A 46 27.90 3.80 -2.25
C PHE A 46 26.88 4.63 -3.03
N ASP A 47 26.95 4.57 -4.35
CA ASP A 47 25.92 5.16 -5.19
C ASP A 47 24.56 4.47 -4.93
N ARG A 48 23.59 5.27 -4.49
CA ARG A 48 22.22 4.82 -4.22
C ARG A 48 21.24 5.24 -5.31
N THR A 49 21.67 6.00 -6.31
CA THR A 49 20.81 6.52 -7.38
C THR A 49 20.11 5.39 -8.13
N MET A 50 20.84 4.36 -8.55
CA MET A 50 20.26 3.18 -9.21
C MET A 50 19.23 2.45 -8.34
N THR A 51 19.45 2.38 -7.02
CA THR A 51 18.50 1.75 -6.09
C THR A 51 17.24 2.61 -5.92
N ALA A 52 17.40 3.93 -5.84
CA ALA A 52 16.29 4.87 -5.77
C ALA A 52 15.44 4.85 -7.04
N VAL A 53 16.07 4.85 -8.22
CA VAL A 53 15.39 4.72 -9.52
C VAL A 53 14.64 3.39 -9.62
N ALA A 54 15.28 2.28 -9.25
CA ALA A 54 14.62 0.96 -9.26
C ALA A 54 13.44 0.89 -8.28
N THR A 55 13.56 1.53 -7.11
CA THR A 55 12.47 1.61 -6.12
C THR A 55 11.33 2.45 -6.66
N GLN A 56 11.62 3.61 -7.24
CA GLN A 56 10.61 4.49 -7.82
C GLN A 56 9.88 3.83 -8.98
N ALA A 57 10.60 3.10 -9.84
CA ALA A 57 10.01 2.32 -10.92
C ALA A 57 9.02 1.27 -10.35
N LYS A 58 9.41 0.52 -9.32
CA LYS A 58 8.52 -0.45 -8.65
C LYS A 58 7.28 0.20 -8.03
N VAL A 59 7.42 1.40 -7.45
CA VAL A 59 6.28 2.15 -6.89
C VAL A 59 5.32 2.55 -8.00
N THR A 60 5.84 3.07 -9.12
CA THR A 60 5.04 3.43 -10.30
C THR A 60 4.33 2.20 -10.88
N ASP A 61 5.05 1.08 -11.04
CA ASP A 61 4.47 -0.18 -11.54
C ASP A 61 3.38 -0.71 -10.61
N ALA A 62 3.59 -0.63 -9.29
CA ALA A 62 2.61 -1.05 -8.31
C ALA A 62 1.34 -0.17 -8.36
N LYS A 63 1.50 1.15 -8.51
CA LYS A 63 0.38 2.09 -8.68
C LYS A 63 -0.39 1.79 -9.97
N ALA A 64 0.30 1.58 -11.09
CA ALA A 64 -0.33 1.21 -12.35
C ALA A 64 -1.11 -0.10 -12.23
N ARG A 65 -0.55 -1.11 -11.55
CA ARG A 65 -1.22 -2.39 -11.30
C ARG A 65 -2.45 -2.24 -10.42
N ARG A 66 -2.41 -1.41 -9.38
CA ARG A 66 -3.58 -1.13 -8.53
C ARG A 66 -4.69 -0.44 -9.31
N ALA A 67 -4.35 0.59 -10.10
CA ALA A 67 -5.32 1.26 -10.97
C ALA A 67 -6.01 0.27 -11.93
N ALA A 68 -5.25 -0.64 -12.55
CA ALA A 68 -5.81 -1.67 -13.42
C ALA A 68 -6.75 -2.64 -12.68
N ILE A 69 -6.44 -2.99 -11.42
CA ILE A 69 -7.31 -3.83 -10.60
C ILE A 69 -8.62 -3.09 -10.26
N VAL A 70 -8.53 -1.81 -9.86
CA VAL A 70 -9.71 -0.97 -9.58
C VAL A 70 -10.65 -0.92 -10.77
N GLN A 71 -10.12 -0.66 -11.98
CA GLN A 71 -10.92 -0.68 -13.21
C GLN A 71 -11.63 -2.01 -13.45
N ARG A 72 -10.96 -3.14 -13.16
CA ARG A 72 -11.58 -4.47 -13.27
C ARG A 72 -12.65 -4.72 -12.21
N LEU A 73 -12.49 -4.17 -11.00
CA LEU A 73 -13.51 -4.26 -9.95
C LEU A 73 -14.76 -3.47 -10.34
N TYR A 74 -14.60 -2.24 -10.87
CA TYR A 74 -15.71 -1.45 -11.40
C TYR A 74 -16.42 -2.15 -12.56
N ALA A 75 -15.68 -2.63 -13.55
CA ALA A 75 -16.27 -3.39 -14.66
C ALA A 75 -16.97 -4.69 -14.19
N ARG A 76 -16.55 -5.29 -13.07
CA ARG A 76 -17.24 -6.45 -12.49
C ARG A 76 -18.52 -6.03 -11.79
N THR A 77 -18.48 -4.92 -11.03
CA THR A 77 -19.66 -4.33 -10.38
C THR A 77 -20.72 -3.94 -11.40
N GLU A 78 -20.34 -3.24 -12.48
CA GLU A 78 -21.24 -2.87 -13.58
C GLU A 78 -21.99 -4.07 -14.14
N ARG A 79 -21.28 -5.18 -14.45
CA ARG A 79 -21.93 -6.40 -14.94
C ARG A 79 -22.92 -7.02 -13.95
N LEU A 80 -22.66 -6.90 -12.64
CA LEU A 80 -23.60 -7.42 -11.63
C LEU A 80 -24.82 -6.52 -11.50
N LEU A 81 -24.65 -5.20 -11.65
CA LEU A 81 -25.76 -4.24 -11.73
C LEU A 81 -26.60 -4.52 -12.99
N ASP A 82 -25.96 -4.65 -14.16
CA ASP A 82 -26.65 -5.01 -15.41
C ASP A 82 -27.45 -6.32 -15.28
N GLN A 83 -26.93 -7.28 -14.51
CA GLN A 83 -27.63 -8.54 -14.25
C GLN A 83 -28.87 -8.32 -13.38
N LEU A 84 -28.76 -7.55 -12.28
CA LEU A 84 -29.88 -7.22 -11.40
C LEU A 84 -30.95 -6.43 -12.16
N GLU A 85 -30.55 -5.38 -12.88
CA GLU A 85 -31.43 -4.52 -13.69
C GLU A 85 -32.05 -5.28 -14.85
N GLY A 86 -31.38 -6.31 -15.37
CA GLY A 86 -31.91 -7.18 -16.41
C GLY A 86 -33.18 -7.94 -16.00
N ALA A 87 -33.48 -8.06 -14.71
CA ALA A 87 -34.71 -8.70 -14.24
C ALA A 87 -35.97 -7.94 -14.66
N ASP A 88 -35.93 -6.60 -14.66
CA ASP A 88 -37.08 -5.75 -15.01
C ASP A 88 -37.57 -6.00 -16.44
N ASP A 89 -36.68 -6.47 -17.33
CA ASP A 89 -36.97 -6.83 -18.72
C ASP A 89 -37.08 -8.34 -18.96
N GLY A 90 -37.12 -9.18 -17.91
CA GLY A 90 -37.17 -10.64 -18.04
C GLY A 90 -35.86 -11.29 -18.50
N ARG A 91 -34.73 -10.58 -18.43
CA ARG A 91 -33.40 -11.05 -18.90
C ARG A 91 -32.57 -11.70 -17.79
N PHE A 92 -33.03 -11.68 -16.54
CA PHE A 92 -32.30 -12.30 -15.43
C PHE A 92 -32.23 -13.82 -15.62
N LYS A 93 -31.03 -14.36 -15.79
CA LYS A 93 -30.81 -15.81 -15.93
C LYS A 93 -30.65 -16.45 -14.56
N PHE A 94 -31.56 -17.34 -14.22
CA PHE A 94 -31.48 -18.15 -13.02
C PHE A 94 -31.13 -19.59 -13.39
N THR A 95 -30.06 -20.11 -12.82
CA THR A 95 -29.59 -21.47 -13.05
C THR A 95 -29.70 -22.27 -11.76
N THR A 96 -30.35 -23.42 -11.80
CA THR A 96 -30.54 -24.27 -10.62
C THR A 96 -30.42 -25.75 -10.98
N SER A 97 -30.10 -26.56 -9.99
CA SER A 97 -30.10 -28.02 -10.10
C SER A 97 -31.50 -28.56 -9.82
N THR A 98 -32.02 -29.34 -10.75
CA THR A 98 -33.31 -30.03 -10.67
C THR A 98 -33.09 -31.56 -10.68
N VAL A 99 -34.18 -32.32 -10.59
CA VAL A 99 -34.16 -33.78 -10.75
C VAL A 99 -33.72 -34.23 -12.16
N ASN A 100 -33.79 -33.34 -13.15
CA ASN A 100 -33.41 -33.61 -14.54
C ASN A 100 -32.02 -33.07 -14.92
N GLY A 101 -31.30 -32.45 -13.98
CA GLY A 101 -29.97 -31.88 -14.21
C GLY A 101 -29.90 -30.38 -13.91
N ILE A 102 -28.99 -29.67 -14.56
CA ILE A 102 -28.88 -28.21 -14.42
C ILE A 102 -29.81 -27.56 -15.44
N GLU A 103 -30.75 -26.77 -14.96
CA GLU A 103 -31.70 -26.02 -15.78
C GLU A 103 -31.43 -24.52 -15.65
N THR A 104 -31.72 -23.75 -16.70
CA THR A 104 -31.58 -22.29 -16.70
C THR A 104 -32.83 -21.66 -17.28
N GLU A 105 -33.43 -20.75 -16.53
CA GLU A 105 -34.64 -20.03 -16.90
C GLU A 105 -34.40 -18.51 -16.86
N SER A 106 -35.23 -17.75 -17.56
CA SER A 106 -35.22 -16.28 -17.50
C SER A 106 -36.38 -15.82 -16.65
N LEU A 107 -36.08 -15.00 -15.65
CA LEU A 107 -37.07 -14.51 -14.69
C LEU A 107 -37.31 -13.01 -14.90
N ASP A 108 -38.55 -12.60 -14.60
CA ASP A 108 -39.03 -11.20 -14.58
C ASP A 108 -38.76 -10.49 -13.25
N HIS A 109 -38.07 -11.16 -12.33
CA HIS A 109 -37.64 -10.62 -11.05
C HIS A 109 -36.37 -11.32 -10.59
N VAL A 110 -35.62 -10.66 -9.70
CA VAL A 110 -34.46 -11.28 -9.04
C VAL A 110 -34.96 -12.08 -7.82
N PRO A 111 -34.65 -13.38 -7.70
CA PRO A 111 -34.92 -14.11 -6.47
C PRO A 111 -34.16 -13.52 -5.28
N GLY A 112 -34.80 -13.40 -4.11
CA GLY A 112 -34.20 -12.67 -2.98
C GLY A 112 -32.85 -13.20 -2.48
N GLN A 113 -32.55 -14.51 -2.65
CA GLN A 113 -31.22 -15.05 -2.34
C GLN A 113 -30.15 -14.57 -3.34
N GLU A 114 -30.49 -14.51 -4.62
CA GLU A 114 -29.60 -13.98 -5.66
C GLU A 114 -29.40 -12.48 -5.47
N GLU A 115 -30.46 -11.73 -5.19
CA GLU A 115 -30.38 -10.29 -4.93
C GLU A 115 -29.42 -9.99 -3.77
N LYS A 116 -29.55 -10.74 -2.66
CA LYS A 116 -28.64 -10.63 -1.52
C LYS A 116 -27.21 -10.99 -1.88
N ALA A 117 -27.00 -12.08 -2.63
CA ALA A 117 -25.67 -12.54 -3.00
C ALA A 117 -24.96 -11.55 -3.94
N LEU A 118 -25.65 -11.08 -4.99
CA LEU A 118 -25.15 -10.13 -5.97
C LEU A 118 -24.88 -8.76 -5.32
N SER A 119 -25.80 -8.25 -4.50
CA SER A 119 -25.62 -6.99 -3.75
C SER A 119 -24.44 -7.06 -2.77
N GLY A 120 -24.25 -8.22 -2.12
CA GLY A 120 -23.10 -8.47 -1.27
C GLY A 120 -21.78 -8.44 -2.03
N ALA A 121 -21.73 -9.07 -3.21
CA ALA A 121 -20.55 -9.06 -4.08
C ALA A 121 -20.23 -7.65 -4.59
N ILE A 122 -21.24 -6.88 -5.02
CA ILE A 122 -21.10 -5.47 -5.43
C ILE A 122 -20.48 -4.65 -4.29
N THR A 123 -21.05 -4.75 -3.09
CA THR A 123 -20.54 -4.05 -1.89
C THR A 123 -19.08 -4.41 -1.62
N GLN A 124 -18.73 -5.70 -1.73
CA GLN A 124 -17.36 -6.16 -1.51
C GLN A 124 -16.39 -5.58 -2.56
N TYR A 125 -16.73 -5.60 -3.84
CA TYR A 125 -15.87 -5.07 -4.90
C TYR A 125 -15.69 -3.56 -4.78
N MET A 126 -16.76 -2.81 -4.51
CA MET A 126 -16.68 -1.36 -4.29
C MET A 126 -15.81 -1.02 -3.07
N ASN A 127 -15.96 -1.74 -1.96
CA ASN A 127 -15.13 -1.53 -0.77
C ASN A 127 -13.64 -1.82 -1.02
N GLN A 128 -13.31 -2.82 -1.85
CA GLN A 128 -11.91 -3.09 -2.21
C GLN A 128 -11.37 -2.04 -3.18
N ALA A 129 -12.17 -1.57 -4.12
CA ALA A 129 -11.79 -0.48 -5.03
C ALA A 129 -11.43 0.79 -4.25
N VAL A 130 -12.32 1.24 -3.34
CA VAL A 130 -12.09 2.41 -2.49
C VAL A 130 -10.81 2.27 -1.66
N LYS A 131 -10.55 1.09 -1.08
CA LYS A 131 -9.32 0.86 -0.31
C LYS A 131 -8.06 0.96 -1.18
N LEU A 132 -8.09 0.44 -2.40
CA LEU A 132 -6.95 0.53 -3.32
C LEU A 132 -6.71 1.96 -3.79
N GLU A 133 -7.77 2.72 -4.05
CA GLU A 133 -7.69 4.14 -4.41
C GLU A 133 -7.17 4.98 -3.24
N GLN A 134 -7.58 4.69 -2.00
CA GLN A 134 -7.06 5.34 -0.80
C GLN A 134 -5.55 5.10 -0.63
N LEU A 135 -5.07 3.89 -0.93
CA LEU A 135 -3.62 3.59 -0.92
C LEU A 135 -2.84 4.37 -1.99
N ASP A 136 -3.51 4.78 -3.06
CA ASP A 136 -2.95 5.60 -4.13
C ASP A 136 -3.17 7.11 -3.95
N GLY A 137 -3.89 7.49 -2.90
CA GLY A 137 -4.10 8.86 -2.46
C GLY A 137 -2.78 9.59 -2.19
N ASP A 138 -2.80 10.91 -2.31
CA ASP A 138 -1.59 11.72 -2.28
C ASP A 138 -0.91 11.66 -0.89
N PRO A 139 0.33 11.14 -0.79
CA PRO A 139 1.09 11.12 0.46
C PRO A 139 1.26 12.52 1.06
N GLY A 140 1.24 13.57 0.23
CA GLY A 140 1.32 14.96 0.68
C GLY A 140 0.08 15.41 1.47
N VAL A 141 -1.11 14.91 1.13
CA VAL A 141 -2.36 15.24 1.82
C VAL A 141 -2.44 14.53 3.17
N GLU A 142 -2.03 13.27 3.25
CA GLU A 142 -1.96 12.54 4.52
C GLU A 142 -0.86 13.09 5.44
N ALA A 143 0.31 13.44 4.88
CA ALA A 143 1.36 14.12 5.64
C ALA A 143 0.88 15.49 6.16
N ALA A 144 0.18 16.28 5.34
CA ALA A 144 -0.40 17.55 5.76
C ALA A 144 -1.48 17.38 6.84
N ARG A 145 -2.37 16.39 6.70
CA ARG A 145 -3.39 16.06 7.72
C ARG A 145 -2.74 15.64 9.04
N SER A 146 -1.70 14.82 8.99
CA SER A 146 -0.96 14.39 10.18
C SER A 146 -0.24 15.57 10.85
N MET A 147 0.40 16.46 10.09
CA MET A 147 1.03 17.67 10.63
C MET A 147 0.01 18.62 11.27
N LEU A 148 -1.17 18.79 10.65
CA LEU A 148 -2.26 19.59 11.22
C LEU A 148 -2.82 18.96 12.49
N GLY A 149 -2.92 17.64 12.56
CA GLY A 149 -3.31 16.91 13.78
C GLY A 149 -2.31 17.14 14.92
N SER A 150 -1.02 16.98 14.65
CA SER A 150 0.05 17.24 15.63
C SER A 150 0.08 18.70 16.09
N LEU A 151 -0.21 19.65 15.20
CA LEU A 151 -0.32 21.07 15.55
C LEU A 151 -1.53 21.35 16.44
N ALA A 152 -2.70 20.77 16.13
CA ALA A 152 -3.91 20.91 16.93
C ALA A 152 -3.76 20.31 18.34
N GLU A 153 -3.11 19.15 18.44
CA GLU A 153 -2.74 18.54 19.73
C GLU A 153 -1.80 19.44 20.53
N GLY A 154 -0.80 20.04 19.89
CA GLY A 154 0.13 20.99 20.51
C GLY A 154 -0.59 22.24 21.05
N LEU A 155 -1.53 22.79 20.28
CA LEU A 155 -2.33 23.96 20.69
C LEU A 155 -3.25 23.64 21.87
N ASN A 156 -3.95 22.50 21.85
CA ASN A 156 -4.79 22.07 22.97
C ASN A 156 -3.98 21.83 24.24
N LYS A 157 -2.77 21.29 24.11
CA LYS A 157 -1.87 21.08 25.24
C LYS A 157 -1.40 22.41 25.86
N LEU A 158 -1.12 23.42 25.05
CA LEU A 158 -0.80 24.76 25.55
C LEU A 158 -2.02 25.45 26.20
N ALA A 159 -3.18 25.39 25.55
CA ALA A 159 -4.40 26.01 26.07
C ALA A 159 -4.86 25.37 27.40
N GLY A 160 -4.58 24.08 27.60
CA GLY A 160 -4.85 23.39 28.87
C GLY A 160 -3.84 23.68 29.98
N LEU A 161 -2.70 24.31 29.69
CA LEU A 161 -1.67 24.67 30.68
C LEU A 161 -1.84 26.11 31.23
N ASP A 162 -2.57 26.99 30.53
CA ASP A 162 -2.86 28.36 30.98
C ASP A 162 -4.07 28.49 31.92
N GLY A 163 -4.74 27.38 32.26
CA GLY A 163 -5.93 27.38 33.13
C GLY A 163 -5.66 27.16 34.63
N GLY A 164 -4.40 27.20 35.07
CA GLY A 164 -4.00 26.68 36.38
C GLY A 164 -3.07 27.57 37.19
N GLY A 165 -3.40 28.85 37.36
CA GLY A 165 -2.71 29.69 38.34
C GLY A 165 -3.24 31.11 38.39
N ASP A 166 -4.14 31.39 39.33
CA ASP A 166 -3.90 32.32 40.45
C ASP A 166 -5.16 32.34 41.32
N ASP A 167 -5.05 31.84 42.55
CA ASP A 167 -5.87 32.28 43.67
C ASP A 167 -4.96 32.24 44.90
N SER A 168 -4.11 33.26 44.93
CA SER A 168 -3.41 33.70 46.14
C SER A 168 -4.38 34.60 46.92
N GLU A 169 -4.98 34.09 48.01
CA GLU A 169 -5.51 34.95 49.07
C GLU A 169 -4.87 34.57 50.42
N GLU A 170 -3.87 35.38 50.78
CA GLU A 170 -3.49 35.66 52.16
C GLU A 170 -4.57 36.54 52.81
N GLY A 171 -4.95 36.26 54.06
CA GLY A 171 -5.72 37.19 54.91
C GLY A 171 -6.73 36.56 55.83
#